data_AF-Q9S9J7-F1
#
_entry.id   AF-Q9S9J7-F1
#
_cell.length_a   1.000
_cell.length_b   1.000
_cell.length_c   1.000
_cell.angle_alpha   90.00
_cell.angle_beta   90.00
_cell.angle_gamma   90.00
#
_symmetry.space_group_name_H-M   'P 1'
#
loop_
_entity.id
_entity.type
_entity.pdbx_description
1 polymer ?
#
loop_
_entity_poly.entity_id
_entity_poly.type
_entity_poly.pdbx_seq_one_letter_code
_entity_poly.pdbx_strand_id
1 'polypeptide(L)'
;MYFCILQEANNIFDLFVYILENLPPWNPYFEVYELANKICNRCKMDLEYPVKRSYGMIITADSLRETKGLFENLTFEKFVQIIRISLKMPCDKEGCGKRNYVQRMINKLPTVFTIALEWEHNETEGEIFDTTSVLATEIDVSVIYQYEGDSAFTKYRLVSMVCSDGDRYNCVAYEDNRWVRHVGSQKKVIGDWDGVLSIFRELHIRSEILFFENVSSYNCIHGYVFSFLMCVCVFSIPPSWIALLCRGNRCFPRRDLKPRVLFLSPNSAS
;
A
#
# COMPACT_ATOMS: atom_id res chain seq x y z
N MET A 1 -8.59 25.57 1.86
CA MET A 1 -9.17 24.41 2.57
C MET A 1 -8.15 23.28 2.69
N TYR A 2 -7.57 22.72 1.61
CA TYR A 2 -6.59 21.60 1.69
C TYR A 2 -5.25 21.87 2.41
N PHE A 3 -4.76 23.11 2.45
CA PHE A 3 -3.53 23.45 3.19
C PHE A 3 -3.72 23.36 4.72
N CYS A 4 -4.95 23.50 5.23
CA CYS A 4 -5.28 23.21 6.63
C CYS A 4 -5.44 21.71 6.92
N ILE A 5 -5.51 20.85 5.89
CA ILE A 5 -5.84 19.42 6.04
C ILE A 5 -4.58 18.58 6.34
N LEU A 6 -3.41 19.01 5.85
CA LEU A 6 -2.12 18.43 6.27
C LEU A 6 -1.84 18.63 7.78
N GLN A 7 -2.55 19.55 8.45
CA GLN A 7 -2.46 19.74 9.89
C GLN A 7 -3.33 18.78 10.71
N GLU A 8 -4.29 18.06 10.09
CA GLU A 8 -5.22 17.15 10.80
C GLU A 8 -4.88 15.67 10.66
N ALA A 9 -4.06 15.27 9.67
CA ALA A 9 -3.59 13.89 9.53
C ALA A 9 -2.36 13.67 10.44
N ASN A 10 -2.46 12.72 11.38
CA ASN A 10 -1.36 12.45 12.31
C ASN A 10 -0.21 11.67 11.64
N ASN A 11 -0.51 10.94 10.55
CA ASN A 11 0.47 10.25 9.72
C ASN A 11 0.00 10.13 8.25
N ILE A 12 0.88 9.66 7.36
CA ILE A 12 0.62 9.51 5.92
C ILE A 12 -0.50 8.49 5.59
N PHE A 13 -0.74 7.51 6.47
CA PHE A 13 -1.81 6.55 6.29
C PHE A 13 -3.18 7.17 6.61
N ASP A 14 -3.28 8.06 7.59
CA ASP A 14 -4.50 8.83 7.84
C ASP A 14 -4.86 9.70 6.64
N LEU A 15 -3.87 10.34 6.01
CA LEU A 15 -4.06 11.09 4.77
C LEU A 15 -4.55 10.19 3.63
N PHE A 16 -3.98 8.99 3.50
CA PHE A 16 -4.42 7.98 2.54
C PHE A 16 -5.90 7.60 2.74
N VAL A 17 -6.30 7.29 3.97
CA VAL A 17 -7.70 6.96 4.31
C VAL A 17 -8.61 8.14 4.01
N TYR A 18 -8.22 9.34 4.43
CA TYR A 18 -8.99 10.56 4.19
C TYR A 18 -9.25 10.80 2.70
N ILE A 19 -8.23 10.64 1.86
CA ILE A 19 -8.36 10.76 0.40
C ILE A 19 -9.38 9.74 -0.13
N LEU A 20 -9.30 8.48 0.30
CA LEU A 20 -10.24 7.45 -0.15
C LEU A 20 -11.68 7.73 0.26
N GLU A 21 -11.90 8.29 1.45
CA GLU A 21 -13.24 8.61 1.95
C GLU A 21 -13.85 9.86 1.28
N ASN A 22 -13.03 10.83 0.89
CA ASN A 22 -13.50 12.14 0.41
C ASN A 22 -13.37 12.34 -1.10
N LEU A 23 -12.55 11.53 -1.79
CA LEU A 23 -12.30 11.64 -3.23
C LEU A 23 -12.69 10.35 -3.96
N PRO A 24 -14.00 10.09 -4.17
CA PRO A 24 -14.46 9.00 -5.01
C PRO A 24 -13.94 9.14 -6.46
N PRO A 25 -13.82 8.05 -7.24
CA PRO A 25 -14.41 6.71 -7.01
C PRO A 25 -13.39 5.64 -6.56
N TRP A 26 -12.31 6.01 -5.90
CA TRP A 26 -11.19 5.08 -5.64
C TRP A 26 -11.45 4.09 -4.51
N ASN A 27 -12.33 4.42 -3.56
CA ASN A 27 -12.57 3.61 -2.36
C ASN A 27 -12.83 2.11 -2.62
N PRO A 28 -13.63 1.67 -3.60
CA PRO A 28 -14.01 0.26 -3.71
C PRO A 28 -12.85 -0.65 -4.11
N TYR A 29 -11.76 -0.08 -4.65
CA TYR A 29 -10.56 -0.83 -5.03
C TYR A 29 -9.72 -1.23 -3.81
N PHE A 30 -9.76 -0.44 -2.73
CA PHE A 30 -8.93 -0.60 -1.53
C PHE A 30 -9.70 -1.17 -0.33
N GLU A 31 -11.04 -1.24 -0.40
CA GLU A 31 -11.88 -1.70 0.70
C GLU A 31 -11.61 -3.15 1.08
N VAL A 32 -11.27 -3.35 2.36
CA VAL A 32 -11.16 -4.65 3.02
C VAL A 32 -12.29 -4.76 4.03
N TYR A 33 -13.03 -5.87 3.97
CA TYR A 33 -14.09 -6.20 4.92
C TYR A 33 -13.60 -7.35 5.79
N GLU A 34 -13.15 -7.01 7.00
CA GLU A 34 -12.56 -7.96 7.94
C GLU A 34 -13.62 -8.47 8.92
N LEU A 35 -13.76 -9.79 9.01
CA LEU A 35 -14.48 -10.50 10.06
C LEU A 35 -13.47 -10.97 11.11
N ALA A 36 -13.74 -10.72 12.38
CA ALA A 36 -12.87 -11.16 13.46
C ALA A 36 -13.62 -12.09 14.42
N ASN A 37 -13.03 -13.24 14.72
CA ASN A 37 -13.51 -14.16 15.75
C ASN A 37 -12.45 -14.31 16.85
N LYS A 38 -12.89 -14.33 18.12
CA LYS A 38 -12.04 -14.59 19.28
C LYS A 38 -12.66 -15.68 20.16
N ILE A 39 -11.92 -16.76 20.33
CA ILE A 39 -12.25 -17.84 21.27
C ILE A 39 -11.38 -17.69 22.52
N CYS A 40 -12.03 -17.50 23.68
CA CYS A 40 -11.33 -17.46 24.96
C CYS A 40 -11.04 -18.87 25.48
N ASN A 41 -9.76 -19.26 25.56
CA ASN A 41 -9.40 -20.61 25.99
C ASN A 41 -9.74 -20.90 27.48
N ARG A 42 -9.87 -19.86 28.31
CA ARG A 42 -10.23 -19.94 29.73
C ARG A 42 -11.75 -20.07 29.93
N CYS A 43 -12.53 -19.17 29.32
CA CYS A 43 -13.97 -19.09 29.54
C CYS A 43 -14.81 -19.82 28.49
N LYS A 44 -14.17 -20.34 27.43
CA LYS A 44 -14.80 -20.97 26.26
C LYS A 44 -15.82 -20.08 25.54
N MET A 45 -15.77 -18.77 25.81
CA MET A 45 -16.57 -17.78 25.10
C MET A 45 -16.04 -17.65 23.69
N ASP A 46 -16.91 -17.91 22.73
CA ASP A 46 -16.72 -17.70 21.30
C ASP A 46 -17.43 -16.40 20.94
N LEU A 47 -16.68 -15.41 20.45
CA LEU A 47 -17.22 -14.09 20.14
C LEU A 47 -16.80 -13.68 18.73
N GLU A 48 -17.80 -13.60 17.87
CA GLU A 48 -17.70 -12.99 16.56
C GLU A 48 -17.94 -11.48 16.67
N TYR A 49 -17.01 -10.70 16.12
CA TYR A 49 -17.11 -9.25 16.05
C TYR A 49 -17.80 -8.81 14.75
N PRO A 50 -18.48 -7.65 14.76
CA PRO A 50 -19.04 -7.07 13.55
C PRO A 50 -17.98 -6.88 12.46
N VAL A 51 -18.38 -7.05 11.20
CA VAL A 51 -17.51 -6.80 10.04
C VAL A 51 -17.00 -5.36 10.07
N LYS A 52 -15.70 -5.19 9.98
CA LYS A 52 -15.03 -3.89 9.95
C LYS A 52 -14.58 -3.57 8.52
N ARG A 53 -15.01 -2.42 8.00
CA ARG A 53 -14.44 -1.82 6.77
C ARG A 53 -13.10 -1.16 7.11
N SER A 54 -12.06 -1.43 6.32
CA SER A 54 -10.79 -0.70 6.31
C SER A 54 -10.26 -0.55 4.89
N TYR A 55 -9.12 0.13 4.73
CA TYR A 55 -8.45 0.33 3.44
C TYR A 55 -7.09 -0.37 3.34
N GLY A 56 -6.78 -1.22 4.32
CA GLY A 56 -5.48 -1.86 4.50
C GLY A 56 -5.22 -2.24 5.94
N MET A 57 -3.96 -2.53 6.24
CA MET A 57 -3.47 -2.79 7.59
C MET A 57 -2.23 -1.94 7.89
N ILE A 58 -2.02 -1.66 9.16
CA ILE A 58 -0.82 -0.98 9.68
C ILE A 58 0.03 -2.04 10.38
N ILE A 59 1.33 -1.99 10.14
CA ILE A 59 2.34 -2.83 10.78
C ILE A 59 3.48 -1.92 11.21
N THR A 60 4.00 -2.10 12.42
CA THR A 60 5.16 -1.34 12.86
C THR A 60 6.43 -1.89 12.20
N ALA A 61 7.33 -0.99 11.77
CA ALA A 61 8.55 -1.36 11.06
C ALA A 61 9.47 -2.27 11.89
N ASP A 62 9.51 -2.03 13.21
CA ASP A 62 10.26 -2.83 14.19
C ASP A 62 9.78 -4.28 14.27
N SER A 63 8.47 -4.48 14.36
CA SER A 63 7.88 -5.82 14.40
C SER A 63 8.26 -6.64 13.17
N LEU A 64 8.41 -6.04 11.99
CA LEU A 64 8.83 -6.74 10.77
C LEU A 64 10.27 -7.26 10.87
N ARG A 65 11.22 -6.39 11.21
CA ARG A 65 12.63 -6.78 11.30
C ARG A 65 12.88 -7.73 12.48
N GLU A 66 12.21 -7.53 13.61
CA GLU A 66 12.27 -8.45 14.75
C GLU A 66 11.71 -9.82 14.39
N THR A 67 10.55 -9.87 13.74
CA THR A 67 9.95 -11.15 13.30
C THR A 67 10.85 -11.87 12.30
N LYS A 68 11.49 -11.15 11.37
CA LYS A 68 12.49 -11.73 10.46
C LYS A 68 13.68 -12.31 11.22
N GLY A 69 14.21 -11.59 12.20
CA GLY A 69 15.32 -12.08 13.05
C GLY A 69 14.98 -13.32 13.87
N LEU A 70 13.71 -13.48 14.27
CA LEU A 70 13.23 -14.67 14.98
C LEU A 70 12.94 -15.85 14.05
N PHE A 71 12.67 -15.60 12.76
CA PHE A 71 12.15 -16.60 11.81
C PHE A 71 12.77 -16.49 10.41
N GLU A 72 14.10 -16.59 10.28
CA GLU A 72 14.85 -16.30 9.05
C GLU A 72 14.33 -16.95 7.74
N ASN A 73 13.66 -18.11 7.82
CA ASN A 73 13.24 -18.91 6.66
C ASN A 73 11.74 -18.80 6.29
N LEU A 74 11.02 -17.81 6.83
CA LEU A 74 9.61 -17.58 6.48
C LEU A 74 9.47 -16.51 5.39
N THR A 75 8.31 -16.53 4.72
CA THR A 75 7.96 -15.52 3.71
C THR A 75 7.47 -14.23 4.34
N PHE A 76 7.47 -13.14 3.58
CA PHE A 76 7.00 -11.84 4.05
C PHE A 76 5.55 -11.90 4.59
N GLU A 77 4.64 -12.55 3.86
CA GLU A 77 3.26 -12.72 4.30
C GLU A 77 3.12 -13.56 5.59
N LYS A 78 4.08 -14.46 5.88
CA LYS A 78 4.15 -15.17 7.15
C LYS A 78 4.63 -14.28 8.29
N PHE A 79 5.59 -13.38 8.06
CA PHE A 79 5.95 -12.38 9.06
C PHE A 79 4.75 -11.50 9.42
N VAL A 80 4.06 -10.97 8.39
CA VAL A 80 2.84 -10.19 8.57
C VAL A 80 1.77 -10.98 9.33
N GLN A 81 1.57 -12.26 8.99
CA GLN A 81 0.64 -13.15 9.70
C GLN A 81 1.00 -13.28 11.18
N ILE A 82 2.27 -13.54 11.51
CA ILE A 82 2.75 -13.72 12.89
C ILE A 82 2.55 -12.44 13.71
N ILE A 83 2.91 -11.28 13.15
CA ILE A 83 2.73 -9.98 13.81
C ILE A 83 1.25 -9.78 14.13
N ARG A 84 0.36 -10.02 13.15
CA ARG A 84 -1.09 -9.86 13.34
C ARG A 84 -1.68 -10.82 14.37
N ILE A 85 -1.25 -12.08 14.38
CA ILE A 85 -1.69 -13.08 15.37
C ILE A 85 -1.19 -12.67 16.78
N SER A 86 -0.03 -12.04 16.88
CA SER A 86 0.55 -11.60 18.16
C SER A 86 -0.23 -10.46 18.82
N LEU A 87 -1.06 -9.72 18.06
CA LEU A 87 -2.00 -8.70 18.55
C LEU A 87 -3.21 -9.33 19.27
N LYS A 88 -2.96 -10.01 20.39
CA LYS A 88 -3.97 -10.67 21.22
C LYS A 88 -4.92 -9.66 21.85
N MET A 89 -6.21 -9.97 21.85
CA MET A 89 -7.25 -9.17 22.51
C MET A 89 -7.63 -9.76 23.88
N PRO A 90 -7.89 -8.91 24.91
CA PRO A 90 -8.39 -9.39 26.20
C PRO A 90 -9.79 -10.01 26.04
N CYS A 91 -10.14 -10.99 26.86
CA CYS A 91 -11.49 -11.56 26.89
C CYS A 91 -12.51 -10.53 27.40
N ASP A 92 -13.66 -10.45 26.74
CA ASP A 92 -14.72 -9.47 27.04
C ASP A 92 -15.54 -9.87 28.27
N LYS A 93 -15.39 -11.10 28.76
CA LYS A 93 -16.00 -11.52 30.02
C LYS A 93 -15.33 -10.80 31.19
N GLU A 94 -16.13 -10.06 31.97
CA GLU A 94 -15.67 -9.42 33.20
C GLU A 94 -14.93 -10.40 34.11
N GLY A 95 -13.82 -9.93 34.69
CA GLY A 95 -12.95 -10.74 35.56
C GLY A 95 -12.08 -11.78 34.85
N CYS A 96 -12.24 -12.04 33.55
CA CYS A 96 -11.40 -13.01 32.87
C CYS A 96 -9.99 -12.48 32.59
N GLY A 97 -9.87 -11.29 31.98
CA GLY A 97 -8.61 -10.62 31.65
C GLY A 97 -7.63 -11.38 30.72
N LYS A 98 -8.00 -12.58 30.24
CA LYS A 98 -7.10 -13.43 29.44
C LYS A 98 -6.97 -12.86 28.03
N ARG A 99 -5.73 -12.69 27.56
CA ARG A 99 -5.44 -12.31 26.17
C ARG A 99 -5.48 -13.54 25.26
N ASN A 100 -6.30 -13.49 24.23
CA ASN A 100 -6.50 -14.59 23.28
C ASN A 100 -6.18 -14.14 21.86
N TYR A 101 -5.83 -15.13 21.04
CA TYR A 101 -5.64 -14.93 19.60
C TYR A 101 -6.97 -14.55 18.95
N VAL A 102 -6.87 -13.76 17.89
CA VAL A 102 -8.01 -13.30 17.10
C VAL A 102 -7.83 -13.88 15.71
N GLN A 103 -8.77 -14.71 15.30
CA GLN A 103 -8.88 -15.18 13.94
C GLN A 103 -9.46 -14.06 13.09
N ARG A 104 -8.78 -13.69 12.01
CA ARG A 104 -9.19 -12.60 11.13
C ARG A 104 -9.40 -13.17 9.74
N MET A 105 -10.59 -12.94 9.21
CA MET A 105 -11.07 -13.49 7.95
C MET A 105 -11.47 -12.36 7.01
N ILE A 106 -11.35 -12.60 5.72
CA ILE A 106 -11.93 -11.74 4.68
C ILE A 106 -12.78 -12.63 3.76
N ASN A 107 -13.91 -12.11 3.29
CA ASN A 107 -14.80 -12.81 2.37
C ASN A 107 -14.69 -12.28 0.94
N LYS A 108 -14.19 -11.05 0.78
CA LYS A 108 -13.93 -10.40 -0.50
C LYS A 108 -12.49 -9.95 -0.55
N LEU A 109 -11.80 -10.31 -1.62
CA LEU A 109 -10.44 -9.87 -1.91
C LEU A 109 -10.47 -8.41 -2.40
N PRO A 110 -9.63 -7.51 -1.84
CA PRO A 110 -9.52 -6.15 -2.35
C PRO A 110 -8.83 -6.16 -3.72
N THR A 111 -9.07 -5.15 -4.56
CA THR A 111 -8.35 -5.05 -5.84
C THR A 111 -6.89 -4.67 -5.60
N VAL A 112 -6.69 -3.70 -4.70
CA VAL A 112 -5.39 -3.27 -4.20
C VAL A 112 -5.34 -3.57 -2.70
N PHE A 113 -4.39 -4.40 -2.31
CA PHE A 113 -4.12 -4.71 -0.92
C PHE A 113 -3.02 -3.79 -0.37
N THR A 114 -3.30 -3.11 0.73
CA THR A 114 -2.42 -2.05 1.27
C THR A 114 -1.84 -2.44 2.62
N ILE A 115 -0.53 -2.26 2.79
CA ILE A 115 0.16 -2.34 4.07
C ILE A 115 0.84 -1.00 4.33
N ALA A 116 0.51 -0.34 5.42
CA ALA A 116 1.26 0.80 5.92
C ALA A 116 2.31 0.36 6.94
N LEU A 117 3.50 0.94 6.83
CA LEU A 117 4.58 0.74 7.79
C LEU A 117 4.63 1.95 8.72
N GLU A 118 4.48 1.69 10.01
CA GLU A 118 4.56 2.72 11.04
C GLU A 118 5.97 2.74 11.64
N TRP A 119 6.59 3.92 11.58
CA TRP A 119 7.95 4.17 12.07
C TRP A 119 7.86 4.90 13.42
N GLU A 120 7.73 4.14 14.51
CA GLU A 120 7.47 4.68 15.86
C GLU A 120 8.69 5.35 16.52
N HIS A 121 9.89 4.99 16.07
CA HIS A 121 11.15 5.40 16.67
C HIS A 121 12.07 6.08 15.66
N ASN A 122 13.09 6.77 16.17
CA ASN A 122 14.16 7.27 15.33
C ASN A 122 15.10 6.11 14.97
N GLU A 123 14.70 5.37 13.93
CA GLU A 123 15.46 4.23 13.43
C GLU A 123 16.80 4.65 12.85
N THR A 124 17.82 3.83 13.09
CA THR A 124 19.13 3.97 12.46
C THR A 124 19.07 3.63 10.97
N GLU A 125 20.08 4.07 10.21
CA GLU A 125 20.24 3.74 8.79
C GLU A 125 20.23 2.21 8.54
N GLY A 126 20.83 1.45 9.47
CA GLY A 126 20.81 -0.01 9.46
C GLY A 126 19.41 -0.59 9.66
N GLU A 127 18.67 -0.11 10.66
CA GLU A 127 17.30 -0.59 10.95
C GLU A 127 16.31 -0.28 9.80
N ILE A 128 16.46 0.88 9.16
CA ILE A 128 15.70 1.23 7.96
C ILE A 128 15.98 0.21 6.86
N PHE A 129 17.26 -0.03 6.57
CA PHE A 129 17.65 -0.98 5.53
C PHE A 129 17.20 -2.42 5.83
N ASP A 130 17.37 -2.87 7.08
CA ASP A 130 16.96 -4.20 7.52
C ASP A 130 15.46 -4.39 7.33
N THR A 131 14.66 -3.37 7.65
CA THR A 131 13.21 -3.36 7.41
C THR A 131 12.90 -3.48 5.91
N THR A 132 13.53 -2.66 5.05
CA THR A 132 13.32 -2.72 3.60
C THR A 132 13.71 -4.10 3.03
N SER A 133 14.76 -4.72 3.55
CA SER A 133 15.21 -6.05 3.12
C SER A 133 14.22 -7.18 3.41
N VAL A 134 13.22 -6.92 4.26
CA VAL A 134 12.15 -7.89 4.60
C VAL A 134 11.04 -7.88 3.56
N LEU A 135 10.89 -6.77 2.82
CA LEU A 135 9.79 -6.58 1.88
C LEU A 135 9.86 -7.55 0.71
N ALA A 136 8.69 -8.00 0.25
CA ALA A 136 8.55 -8.88 -0.89
C ALA A 136 7.81 -8.18 -2.04
N THR A 137 8.13 -8.59 -3.27
CA THR A 137 7.46 -8.10 -4.48
C THR A 137 6.23 -8.93 -4.83
N GLU A 138 6.07 -10.11 -4.25
CA GLU A 138 4.88 -10.96 -4.40
C GLU A 138 4.44 -11.45 -3.03
N ILE A 139 3.13 -11.52 -2.81
CA ILE A 139 2.52 -12.01 -1.56
C ILE A 139 1.30 -12.86 -1.85
N ASP A 140 0.92 -13.69 -0.89
CA ASP A 140 -0.36 -14.38 -0.86
C ASP A 140 -1.20 -13.88 0.32
N VAL A 141 -2.27 -13.15 0.01
CA VAL A 141 -3.15 -12.54 1.02
C VAL A 141 -3.89 -13.60 1.84
N SER A 142 -4.09 -14.81 1.30
CA SER A 142 -4.70 -15.93 2.04
C SER A 142 -3.81 -16.50 3.15
N VAL A 143 -2.52 -16.17 3.14
CA VAL A 143 -1.61 -16.49 4.24
C VAL A 143 -1.80 -15.49 5.38
N ILE A 144 -2.06 -14.22 5.05
CA ILE A 144 -2.25 -13.14 6.05
C ILE A 144 -3.64 -13.23 6.69
N TYR A 145 -4.65 -13.50 5.87
CA TYR A 145 -6.05 -13.62 6.25
C TYR A 145 -6.58 -15.00 5.92
N GLN A 146 -7.43 -15.54 6.78
CA GLN A 146 -8.23 -16.69 6.36
C GLN A 146 -9.27 -16.22 5.33
N TYR A 147 -9.14 -16.72 4.11
CA TYR A 147 -10.03 -16.43 2.99
C TYR A 147 -10.87 -17.66 2.67
N GLU A 148 -12.20 -17.52 2.69
CA GLU A 148 -13.13 -18.63 2.45
C GLU A 148 -13.57 -18.76 0.98
N GLY A 149 -12.98 -17.97 0.07
CA GLY A 149 -13.27 -18.02 -1.36
C GLY A 149 -12.25 -18.82 -2.18
N ASP A 150 -12.24 -18.60 -3.50
CA ASP A 150 -11.35 -19.30 -4.42
C ASP A 150 -9.89 -18.82 -4.29
N SER A 151 -9.02 -19.71 -3.82
CA SER A 151 -7.58 -19.48 -3.66
C SER A 151 -6.84 -19.08 -4.94
N ALA A 152 -7.40 -19.28 -6.13
CA ALA A 152 -6.73 -18.94 -7.40
C ALA A 152 -6.44 -17.43 -7.57
N PHE A 153 -7.07 -16.57 -6.76
CA PHE A 153 -6.99 -15.12 -6.86
C PHE A 153 -6.28 -14.47 -5.68
N THR A 154 -5.64 -15.22 -4.78
CA THR A 154 -5.12 -14.65 -3.52
C THR A 154 -3.71 -14.08 -3.64
N LYS A 155 -3.07 -14.22 -4.81
CA LYS A 155 -1.71 -13.74 -5.09
C LYS A 155 -1.71 -12.29 -5.57
N TYR A 156 -0.82 -11.49 -5.00
CA TYR A 156 -0.66 -10.09 -5.32
C TYR A 156 0.80 -9.75 -5.60
N ARG A 157 1.00 -8.70 -6.40
CA ARG A 157 2.30 -8.13 -6.73
C ARG A 157 2.43 -6.72 -6.20
N LEU A 158 3.58 -6.38 -5.63
CA LEU A 158 3.92 -5.01 -5.28
C LEU A 158 4.02 -4.19 -6.57
N VAL A 159 3.17 -3.17 -6.69
CA VAL A 159 3.15 -2.30 -7.88
C VAL A 159 3.67 -0.90 -7.57
N SER A 160 3.55 -0.46 -6.33
CA SER A 160 4.07 0.84 -5.91
C SER A 160 4.27 0.93 -4.40
N MET A 161 5.09 1.89 -4.00
CA MET A 161 5.31 2.27 -2.61
C MET A 161 5.34 3.79 -2.48
N VAL A 162 4.65 4.32 -1.48
CA VAL A 162 4.94 5.68 -0.96
C VAL A 162 6.09 5.55 0.01
N CYS A 163 7.09 6.40 -0.13
CA CYS A 163 8.32 6.37 0.63
C CYS A 163 8.69 7.77 1.15
N SER A 164 9.52 7.83 2.19
CA SER A 164 10.13 9.07 2.69
C SER A 164 11.66 8.98 2.66
N ASP A 165 12.30 10.12 2.39
CA ASP A 165 13.76 10.34 2.43
C ASP A 165 13.94 11.61 3.27
N GLY A 166 14.14 11.42 4.57
CA GLY A 166 13.93 12.47 5.59
C GLY A 166 12.50 13.00 5.53
N ASP A 167 12.35 14.33 5.36
CA ASP A 167 11.05 15.00 5.27
C ASP A 167 10.43 14.98 3.86
N ARG A 168 11.11 14.36 2.88
CA ARG A 168 10.68 14.37 1.48
C ARG A 168 10.03 13.06 1.09
N TYR A 169 8.74 13.14 0.76
CA TYR A 169 8.03 12.00 0.20
C TYR A 169 8.36 11.78 -1.28
N ASN A 170 8.39 10.51 -1.66
CA ASN A 170 8.63 10.04 -3.02
C ASN A 170 7.84 8.75 -3.29
N CYS A 171 7.69 8.40 -4.57
CA CYS A 171 7.04 7.15 -4.98
C CYS A 171 8.06 6.25 -5.66
N VAL A 172 7.98 4.95 -5.38
CA VAL A 172 8.72 3.93 -6.10
C VAL A 172 7.71 2.97 -6.72
N ALA A 173 7.62 2.95 -8.05
CA ALA A 173 6.62 2.22 -8.81
C ALA A 173 7.25 1.26 -9.80
N TYR A 174 6.56 0.16 -10.09
CA TYR A 174 6.94 -0.79 -11.12
C TYR A 174 6.24 -0.45 -12.45
N GLU A 175 7.03 0.06 -13.40
CA GLU A 175 6.56 0.60 -14.69
C GLU A 175 7.33 -0.05 -15.83
N ASP A 176 6.63 -0.41 -16.91
CA ASP A 176 7.27 -0.91 -18.14
C ASP A 176 8.30 -2.03 -17.88
N ASN A 177 8.01 -2.91 -16.91
CA ASN A 177 8.86 -4.01 -16.41
C ASN A 177 10.15 -3.56 -15.70
N ARG A 178 10.13 -2.43 -14.99
CA ARG A 178 11.27 -1.92 -14.22
C ARG A 178 10.82 -0.97 -13.12
N TRP A 179 11.58 -0.92 -12.03
CA TRP A 179 11.35 -0.01 -10.91
C TRP A 179 11.79 1.41 -11.24
N VAL A 180 10.99 2.37 -10.82
CA VAL A 180 11.15 3.79 -11.09
C VAL A 180 10.87 4.58 -9.82
N ARG A 181 11.76 5.50 -9.46
CA ARG A 181 11.55 6.49 -8.39
C ARG A 181 11.02 7.80 -8.98
N HIS A 182 9.97 8.34 -8.37
CA HIS A 182 9.41 9.66 -8.66
C HIS A 182 9.60 10.57 -7.46
N VAL A 183 10.24 11.72 -7.68
CA VAL A 183 10.41 12.78 -6.68
C VAL A 183 9.89 14.08 -7.28
N GLY A 184 8.70 14.50 -6.85
CA GLY A 184 7.97 15.60 -7.49
C GLY A 184 7.72 15.29 -8.97
N SER A 185 8.22 16.15 -9.87
CA SER A 185 8.14 15.95 -11.33
C SER A 185 9.30 15.15 -11.94
N GLN A 186 10.30 14.77 -11.13
CA GLN A 186 11.49 14.07 -11.61
C GLN A 186 11.30 12.56 -11.54
N LYS A 187 11.71 11.87 -12.60
CA LYS A 187 11.71 10.41 -12.72
C LYS A 187 13.14 9.88 -12.78
N LYS A 188 13.48 8.89 -11.95
CA LYS A 188 14.75 8.15 -11.97
C LYS A 188 14.46 6.66 -12.17
N VAL A 189 14.99 6.07 -13.24
CA VAL A 189 14.90 4.62 -13.46
C VAL A 189 15.86 3.92 -12.50
N ILE A 190 15.34 2.92 -11.78
CA ILE A 190 16.10 2.10 -10.83
C ILE A 190 16.54 0.79 -11.48
N GLY A 191 15.62 0.11 -12.17
CA GLY A 191 15.89 -1.19 -12.80
C GLY A 191 15.13 -2.33 -12.12
N ASP A 192 15.84 -3.23 -11.45
CA ASP A 192 15.27 -4.39 -10.76
C ASP A 192 15.11 -4.15 -9.26
N TRP A 193 14.66 -5.18 -8.53
CA TRP A 193 14.44 -5.10 -7.08
C TRP A 193 15.75 -4.94 -6.31
N ASP A 194 16.85 -5.54 -6.76
CA ASP A 194 18.17 -5.36 -6.13
C ASP A 194 18.63 -3.90 -6.25
N GLY A 195 18.33 -3.24 -7.39
CA GLY A 195 18.50 -1.81 -7.56
C GLY A 195 17.65 -0.98 -6.58
N VAL A 196 16.41 -1.41 -6.29
CA VAL A 196 15.57 -0.76 -5.26
C VAL A 196 16.25 -0.85 -3.91
N LEU A 197 16.67 -2.06 -3.49
CA LEU A 197 17.37 -2.25 -2.22
C LEU A 197 18.66 -1.42 -2.12
N SER A 198 19.41 -1.32 -3.22
CA SER A 198 20.63 -0.50 -3.28
C SER A 198 20.34 0.99 -3.08
N ILE A 199 19.32 1.54 -3.75
CA ILE A 199 18.96 2.96 -3.61
C ILE A 199 18.39 3.24 -2.23
N PHE A 200 17.61 2.32 -1.67
CA PHE A 200 17.06 2.47 -0.33
C PHE A 200 18.16 2.51 0.73
N ARG A 201 19.20 1.69 0.57
CA ARG A 201 20.40 1.73 1.41
C ARG A 201 21.15 3.05 1.26
N GLU A 202 21.42 3.48 0.02
CA GLU A 202 22.23 4.67 -0.27
C GLU A 202 21.58 5.96 0.22
N LEU A 203 20.25 6.06 0.08
CA LEU A 203 19.48 7.27 0.37
C LEU A 203 18.64 7.17 1.65
N HIS A 204 18.81 6.11 2.44
CA HIS A 204 18.07 5.87 3.69
C HIS A 204 16.55 6.02 3.54
N ILE A 205 16.01 5.48 2.43
CA ILE A 205 14.60 5.62 2.09
C ILE A 205 13.78 4.70 3.00
N ARG A 206 12.74 5.25 3.62
CA ARG A 206 11.73 4.50 4.37
C ARG A 206 10.52 4.23 3.50
N SER A 207 10.08 2.97 3.42
CA SER A 207 8.77 2.65 2.86
C SER A 207 7.69 3.03 3.87
N GLU A 208 6.68 3.77 3.45
CA GLU A 208 5.57 4.23 4.30
C GLU A 208 4.29 3.43 4.01
N ILE A 209 3.97 3.25 2.73
CA ILE A 209 2.77 2.52 2.30
C ILE A 209 3.12 1.65 1.10
N LEU A 210 2.80 0.37 1.18
CA LEU A 210 3.00 -0.63 0.15
C LEU A 210 1.66 -0.93 -0.54
N PHE A 211 1.64 -0.92 -1.87
CA PHE A 211 0.47 -1.21 -2.68
C PHE A 211 0.68 -2.49 -3.48
N PHE A 212 -0.11 -3.51 -3.15
CA PHE A 212 -0.09 -4.80 -3.82
C PHE A 212 -1.34 -4.95 -4.70
N GLU A 213 -1.19 -5.32 -5.96
CA GLU A 213 -2.31 -5.57 -6.88
C GLU A 213 -2.50 -7.05 -7.18
N ASN A 214 -3.77 -7.45 -7.35
CA ASN A 214 -4.13 -8.82 -7.64
C ASN A 214 -3.66 -9.24 -9.05
N VAL A 215 -2.86 -10.31 -9.14
CA VAL A 215 -2.20 -10.74 -10.40
C VAL A 215 -3.21 -11.20 -11.46
N SER A 216 -4.38 -11.67 -11.03
CA SER A 216 -5.41 -12.24 -11.90
C SER A 216 -6.43 -11.20 -12.40
N SER A 217 -6.31 -9.95 -11.96
CA SER A 217 -7.21 -8.86 -12.39
C SER A 217 -6.72 -8.28 -13.73
N TYR A 218 -7.35 -8.69 -14.83
CA TYR A 218 -6.97 -8.39 -16.23
C TYR A 218 -6.96 -6.88 -16.63
N ASN A 219 -7.10 -5.94 -15.69
CA ASN A 219 -7.21 -4.49 -15.95
C ASN A 219 -6.57 -3.57 -14.88
N CYS A 220 -5.65 -4.04 -14.03
CA CYS A 220 -5.19 -3.20 -12.91
C CYS A 220 -4.07 -2.22 -13.28
N ILE A 221 -4.43 -0.92 -13.27
CA ILE A 221 -3.53 0.24 -13.24
C ILE A 221 -3.85 1.08 -11.97
N HIS A 222 -4.59 0.53 -11.00
CA HIS A 222 -5.25 1.31 -9.96
C HIS A 222 -4.28 1.72 -8.84
N GLY A 223 -3.42 0.81 -8.36
CA GLY A 223 -2.38 1.08 -7.38
C GLY A 223 -1.30 2.00 -7.96
N TYR A 224 -0.97 1.84 -9.24
CA TYR A 224 -0.06 2.74 -9.96
C TYR A 224 -0.62 4.17 -10.05
N VAL A 225 -1.84 4.31 -10.59
CA VAL A 225 -2.49 5.62 -10.75
C VAL A 225 -2.76 6.27 -9.40
N PHE A 226 -3.16 5.51 -8.39
CA PHE A 226 -3.44 6.02 -7.07
C PHE A 226 -2.16 6.42 -6.31
N SER A 227 -1.08 5.64 -6.39
CA SER A 227 0.21 6.02 -5.80
C SER A 227 0.81 7.25 -6.49
N PHE A 228 0.65 7.35 -7.81
CA PHE A 228 1.01 8.54 -8.57
C PHE A 228 0.14 9.75 -8.16
N LEU A 229 -1.17 9.56 -7.94
CA LEU A 229 -2.06 10.58 -7.37
C LEU A 229 -1.62 11.01 -5.96
N MET A 230 -1.26 10.07 -5.07
CA MET A 230 -0.75 10.39 -3.74
C MET A 230 0.53 11.24 -3.82
N CYS A 231 1.47 10.89 -4.71
CA CYS A 231 2.71 11.66 -4.84
C CYS A 231 2.55 13.00 -5.58
N VAL A 232 1.68 13.05 -6.59
CA VAL A 232 1.49 14.25 -7.42
C VAL A 232 0.50 15.23 -6.78
N CYS A 233 -0.60 14.75 -6.18
CA CYS A 233 -1.60 15.60 -5.54
C CYS A 233 -1.15 16.12 -4.17
N VAL A 234 -0.27 15.43 -3.44
CA VAL A 234 0.16 15.88 -2.10
C VAL A 234 1.43 16.74 -2.16
N PHE A 235 2.35 16.49 -3.11
CA PHE A 235 3.70 17.09 -3.04
C PHE A 235 4.10 18.01 -4.20
N SER A 236 3.24 18.28 -5.20
CA SER A 236 3.61 19.18 -6.31
C SER A 236 2.49 20.03 -6.91
N ILE A 237 1.23 19.90 -6.48
CA ILE A 237 0.12 20.62 -7.11
C ILE A 237 -0.57 21.56 -6.11
N PRO A 238 -0.74 22.86 -6.43
CA PRO A 238 -1.56 23.76 -5.63
C PRO A 238 -2.99 23.22 -5.48
N PRO A 239 -3.61 23.32 -4.29
CA PRO A 239 -4.95 22.79 -4.02
C PRO A 239 -6.04 23.10 -5.05
N SER A 240 -5.91 24.21 -5.77
CA SER A 240 -6.85 24.63 -6.83
C SER A 240 -6.85 23.74 -8.08
N TRP A 241 -5.76 23.01 -8.34
CA TRP A 241 -5.61 22.16 -9.53
C TRP A 241 -6.02 20.71 -9.30
N ILE A 242 -6.02 20.24 -8.04
CA ILE A 242 -6.53 18.90 -7.66
C ILE A 242 -8.02 18.77 -8.02
N ALA A 243 -8.79 19.84 -7.82
CA ALA A 243 -10.20 19.90 -8.21
C ALA A 243 -10.44 19.84 -9.73
N LEU A 244 -9.45 20.23 -10.55
CA LEU A 244 -9.53 20.14 -12.01
C LEU A 244 -9.23 18.73 -12.53
N LEU A 245 -8.26 18.02 -11.92
CA LEU A 245 -7.91 16.65 -12.29
C LEU A 245 -9.07 15.66 -12.03
N CYS A 246 -9.82 15.86 -10.94
CA CYS A 246 -10.97 15.01 -10.59
C CYS A 246 -12.26 15.35 -11.36
N ARG A 247 -12.33 16.47 -12.10
CA ARG A 247 -13.47 16.80 -12.98
C ARG A 247 -13.35 16.20 -14.39
N GLY A 248 -12.19 15.66 -14.74
CA GLY A 248 -11.92 15.04 -16.04
C GLY A 248 -12.29 13.56 -16.08
N ASN A 249 -13.57 13.21 -15.87
CA ASN A 249 -14.05 11.85 -16.10
C ASN A 249 -14.03 11.51 -17.60
N ARG A 250 -12.88 11.06 -18.12
CA ARG A 250 -12.81 10.13 -19.25
C ARG A 250 -11.60 9.22 -19.03
N CYS A 251 -11.88 7.96 -18.68
CA CYS A 251 -10.94 6.86 -18.85
C CYS A 251 -10.38 6.93 -20.28
N PHE A 252 -9.06 6.99 -20.44
CA PHE A 252 -8.41 6.83 -21.74
C PHE A 252 -8.71 5.41 -22.25
N PRO A 253 -9.43 5.21 -23.36
CA PRO A 253 -9.35 3.96 -24.08
C PRO A 253 -8.06 3.98 -24.90
N ARG A 254 -7.29 2.89 -24.86
CA ARG A 254 -6.24 2.63 -25.87
C ARG A 254 -6.81 2.87 -27.26
N ARG A 255 -6.17 3.75 -28.05
CA ARG A 255 -6.18 3.65 -29.50
C ARG A 255 -4.75 3.80 -30.01
N ASP A 256 -4.32 2.76 -30.69
CA ASP A 256 -3.13 2.72 -31.53
C ASP A 256 -3.00 4.00 -32.37
N LEU A 257 -1.85 4.65 -32.28
CA LEU A 257 -1.42 5.62 -33.28
C LEU A 257 0.00 5.25 -33.71
N LYS A 258 0.07 4.48 -34.80
CA LYS A 258 1.25 4.42 -35.68
C LYS A 258 1.65 5.86 -36.09
N PRO A 259 2.95 6.16 -36.21
CA PRO A 259 3.39 7.47 -36.68
C PRO A 259 3.05 7.62 -38.16
N ARG A 260 2.09 8.49 -38.50
CA ARG A 260 1.98 9.03 -39.86
C ARG A 260 2.91 10.22 -39.98
N VAL A 261 4.00 10.00 -40.70
CA VAL A 261 4.85 11.02 -41.32
C VAL A 261 3.96 11.94 -42.17
N LEU A 262 3.92 13.23 -41.84
CA LEU A 262 3.41 14.27 -42.74
C LEU A 262 4.60 15.07 -43.23
N PHE A 263 4.88 14.93 -44.53
CA PHE A 263 5.89 15.68 -45.27
C PHE A 263 5.58 17.18 -45.25
N LEU A 264 6.60 17.98 -45.00
CA LEU A 264 6.63 19.41 -45.30
C LEU A 264 6.84 19.64 -46.81
N SER A 265 6.09 20.59 -47.38
CA SER A 265 6.57 21.42 -48.50
C SER A 265 5.66 22.63 -48.75
N PRO A 266 6.16 23.69 -49.42
CA PRO A 266 6.02 25.06 -48.94
C PRO A 266 5.35 26.03 -49.94
N ASN A 267 5.15 27.26 -49.48
CA ASN A 267 5.01 28.52 -50.22
C ASN A 267 3.77 28.73 -51.13
N SER A 268 3.03 29.81 -50.85
CA SER A 268 3.02 31.07 -51.62
C SER A 268 1.83 31.92 -51.16
N ALA A 269 2.03 33.15 -50.69
CA ALA A 269 1.62 34.40 -51.36
C ALA A 269 0.19 34.31 -51.96
N SER A 270 -0.78 35.11 -51.53
CA SER A 270 -0.77 36.58 -51.38
C SER A 270 -1.95 37.03 -50.52
#